data_AF-A0A350MKW9-F1
#
_entry.id   AF-A0A350MKW9-F1
#
_cell.length_a   1.000
_cell.length_b   1.000
_cell.length_c   1.000
_cell.angle_alpha   90.00
_cell.angle_beta   90.00
_cell.angle_gamma   90.00
#
_symmetry.space_group_name_H-M   'P 1'
#
loop_
_entity.id
_entity.type
_entity.pdbx_description
1 polymer ?
#
loop_
_entity_poly.entity_id
_entity_poly.type
_entity_poly.pdbx_seq_one_letter_code
_entity_poly.pdbx_strand_id
1 'polypeptide(L)' 'MKRLLFFMFIWLAASSFLQAQNRIEGRITDAKSGEALPGVTIYIKGTTIGTVSDVNGKYV' A
#
# COMPACT_ATOMS: atom_id res chain seq x y z
N MET A 1 -22.14 -8.64 -34.10
CA MET A 1 -21.60 -7.36 -33.59
C MET A 1 -22.02 -7.06 -32.15
N LYS A 2 -23.32 -6.93 -31.82
CA LYS A 2 -23.80 -6.56 -30.47
C LYS A 2 -23.37 -7.51 -29.34
N ARG A 3 -23.38 -8.83 -29.60
CA ARG A 3 -22.91 -9.85 -28.66
C ARG A 3 -21.41 -9.76 -28.38
N LEU A 4 -20.60 -9.43 -29.40
CA LEU A 4 -19.14 -9.27 -29.25
C LEU A 4 -18.81 -8.05 -28.39
N LEU A 5 -19.50 -6.93 -28.62
CA LEU A 5 -19.36 -5.72 -27.80
C LEU A 5 -19.74 -5.96 -26.34
N PHE A 6 -20.77 -6.77 -26.10
CA PHE A 6 -21.17 -7.16 -24.75
C PHE A 6 -20.11 -8.01 -24.04
N PHE A 7 -19.53 -9.01 -24.73
CA PHE A 7 -18.43 -9.79 -24.17
C PHE A 7 -17.17 -8.95 -23.91
N MET A 8 -16.84 -8.01 -24.80
CA MET A 8 -15.72 -7.09 -24.62
C MET A 8 -15.91 -6.19 -23.40
N PHE A 9 -17.14 -5.69 -23.20
CA PHE A 9 -17.49 -4.85 -22.06
C PHE A 9 -17.38 -5.60 -20.72
N ILE A 10 -17.83 -6.86 -20.67
CA ILE A 10 -17.69 -7.72 -19.49
C ILE A 10 -16.20 -7.95 -19.16
N TRP A 11 -15.36 -8.16 -20.18
CA TRP A 11 -13.94 -8.41 -19.99
C TRP A 11 -13.18 -7.20 -19.46
N LEU A 12 -13.52 -6.00 -19.95
CA LEU A 12 -13.00 -4.73 -19.44
C LEU A 12 -13.41 -4.51 -17.98
N ALA A 13 -14.68 -4.78 -17.61
CA ALA A 13 -15.16 -4.62 -16.24
C ALA A 13 -14.49 -5.60 -15.25
N ALA A 14 -14.13 -6.80 -15.70
CA ALA A 14 -13.42 -7.79 -14.87
C ALA A 14 -11.98 -7.37 -14.54
N SER A 15 -11.31 -6.61 -15.42
CA SER A 15 -9.92 -6.16 -15.21
C SER A 15 -9.74 -5.19 -14.03
N SER A 16 -10.79 -4.47 -13.65
CA SER A 16 -10.80 -3.49 -12.55
C SER A 16 -10.62 -4.09 -11.16
N PHE A 17 -10.80 -5.41 -11.01
CA PHE A 17 -10.74 -6.10 -9.72
C PHE A 17 -9.34 -6.65 -9.37
N LEU A 18 -8.34 -6.43 -10.20
CA LEU A 18 -6.96 -6.84 -9.93
C LEU A 18 -6.28 -5.83 -9.00
N GLN A 19 -6.41 -6.03 -7.68
CA GLN A 19 -5.60 -5.33 -6.67
C GLN A 19 -4.36 -6.17 -6.36
N ALA A 20 -3.21 -5.82 -6.94
CA ALA A 20 -1.98 -6.59 -6.79
C ALA A 20 -1.12 -6.16 -5.58
N GLN A 21 -1.35 -4.96 -5.03
CA GLN A 21 -0.50 -4.41 -3.98
C GLN A 21 -1.11 -4.64 -2.59
N ASN A 22 -0.50 -5.54 -1.81
CA ASN A 22 -0.71 -5.57 -0.37
C ASN A 22 0.11 -4.43 0.26
N ARG A 23 -0.57 -3.43 0.82
CA ARG A 23 0.04 -2.22 1.38
C ARG A 23 0.14 -2.33 2.89
N ILE A 24 1.34 -2.14 3.44
CA ILE A 24 1.57 -2.08 4.88
C ILE A 24 1.84 -0.62 5.23
N GLU A 25 0.96 0.00 6.00
CA GLU A 25 1.12 1.39 6.41
C GLU A 25 0.88 1.58 7.90
N GLY A 26 1.45 2.64 8.45
CA GLY A 26 1.28 2.97 9.86
C GLY A 26 1.95 4.28 10.25
N ARG A 27 1.97 4.55 11.56
CA ARG A 27 2.66 5.70 12.16
C ARG A 27 3.52 5.24 13.33
N ILE A 28 4.70 5.82 13.43
CA ILE A 28 5.66 5.56 14.50
C ILE A 28 5.66 6.75 15.45
N THR A 29 5.47 6.47 16.74
CA THR A 29 5.42 7.47 17.79
C THR A 29 6.28 7.05 18.98
N ASP A 30 6.82 8.04 19.69
CA ASP A 30 7.47 7.80 20.97
C ASP A 30 6.45 7.36 22.02
N ALA A 31 6.82 6.38 22.84
CA ALA A 31 5.90 5.73 23.78
C ALA A 31 5.52 6.61 24.97
N LYS A 32 6.34 7.61 25.32
CA LYS A 32 6.12 8.46 26.50
C LYS A 32 5.42 9.77 26.13
N SER A 33 5.86 10.39 25.04
CA SER A 33 5.39 11.71 24.58
C SER A 33 4.26 11.61 23.55
N GLY A 34 4.15 10.49 22.83
CA GLY A 34 3.23 10.35 21.69
C GLY A 34 3.65 11.13 20.44
N GLU A 35 4.83 11.76 20.46
CA GLU A 35 5.35 12.54 19.33
C GLU A 35 5.71 11.64 18.15
N ALA A 36 5.57 12.16 16.93
CA ALA A 36 5.95 11.44 15.72
C ALA A 36 7.47 11.24 15.66
N LEU A 37 7.89 10.06 15.23
CA LEU A 37 9.30 9.73 15.03
C LEU A 37 9.65 9.70 13.54
N PRO A 38 10.27 10.78 13.01
CA PRO A 38 10.72 10.83 11.63
C PRO A 38 12.05 10.09 11.44
N GLY A 39 12.28 9.57 10.21
CA GLY A 39 13.55 8.95 9.85
C GLY A 39 13.78 7.55 10.44
N VAL A 40 12.75 6.92 11.01
CA VAL A 40 12.84 5.56 11.54
C VAL A 40 12.82 4.59 10.38
N THR A 41 13.74 3.61 10.41
CA THR A 41 13.82 2.58 9.37
C THR A 41 12.96 1.38 9.74
N ILE A 42 12.14 0.91 8.80
CA ILE A 42 11.23 -0.23 8.96
C ILE A 42 11.64 -1.31 7.96
N TYR A 43 11.73 -2.56 8.42
CA TYR A 43 12.06 -3.70 7.57
C TYR A 43 11.11 -4.86 7.83
N ILE A 44 10.72 -5.56 6.75
CA ILE A 44 10.00 -6.82 6.87
C ILE A 44 11.04 -7.93 7.05
N LYS A 45 11.05 -8.55 8.23
CA LYS A 45 12.00 -9.61 8.59
C LYS A 45 12.02 -10.72 7.55
N GLY A 46 13.22 -11.11 7.10
CA GLY A 46 13.41 -12.15 6.09
C GLY A 46 13.21 -11.69 4.65
N THR A 47 13.01 -10.39 4.41
CA THR A 47 12.94 -9.80 3.07
C THR A 47 13.96 -8.67 2.92
N THR A 48 14.14 -8.18 1.70
CA THR A 48 14.88 -6.94 1.43
C THR A 48 13.97 -5.71 1.37
N ILE A 49 12.69 -5.86 1.74
CA ILE A 49 11.70 -4.79 1.70
C ILE A 49 11.83 -3.97 2.99
N GLY A 50 12.07 -2.67 2.81
CA GLY A 50 12.10 -1.70 3.89
C GLY A 50 11.70 -0.31 3.41
N THR A 51 11.33 0.53 4.36
CA THR A 51 10.87 1.91 4.15
C THR A 51 11.34 2.78 5.30
N VAL A 52 11.19 4.10 5.18
CA VAL A 52 11.60 5.07 6.20
C VAL A 52 10.41 5.97 6.52
N SER A 53 10.19 6.27 7.80
CA SER A 53 9.10 7.15 8.22
C SER A 53 9.30 8.61 7.78
N ASP A 54 8.21 9.26 7.39
CA ASP A 54 8.18 10.67 7.00
C ASP A 54 8.24 11.62 8.21
N VAL A 55 8.15 12.94 7.97
CA VAL A 55 8.14 13.99 9.01
C VAL A 55 7.02 13.85 10.04
N ASN A 56 5.94 13.15 9.68
CA ASN A 56 4.79 12.86 10.55
C ASN A 56 4.88 11.46 11.17
N GLY A 57 6.02 10.78 11.03
CA GLY A 57 6.23 9.41 11.48
C GLY A 57 5.45 8.37 10.68
N LYS A 58 4.84 8.73 9.54
CA LYS A 58 4.06 7.81 8.71
C LYS A 58 4.97 7.01 7.79
N TYR A 59 4.62 5.74 7.55
CA TYR A 59 5.31 4.88 6.60
C TYR A 59 4.31 4.08 5.76
N VAL A 60 4.77 3.68 4.58
CA VAL A 60 4.04 2.92 3.54
C VAL A 60 5.02 1.98 2.86
#